data_AF-A0A7J9ZYV4-F1
#
_entry.id   AF-A0A7J9ZYV4-F1
#
_cell.length_a   1.000
_cell.length_b   1.000
_cell.length_c   1.000
_cell.angle_alpha   90.00
_cell.angle_beta   90.00
_cell.angle_gamma   90.00
#
_symmetry.space_group_name_H-M   'P 1'
#
loop_
_entity.id
_entity.type
_entity.pdbx_description
1 polymer ?
#
loop_
_entity_poly.entity_id
_entity_poly.type
_entity_poly.pdbx_seq_one_letter_code
_entity_poly.pdbx_strand_id
1 'polypeptide(L)'
;MAWDVFAAEQGQAINWPTFLTAAAALITAVIAGVAVWVEGHRLRRQIGIDNMWRLIEQWEGPAFRERRCRAATSLLERFPAGTHDVPLEVMDVLNTFELLGYLVLRSKTLPLEDAWINFSAPAIQWWHVCRPIVLRFQEGDKTIYEDYTRLAGKLIEEEVRRTGLDAESLKPSAHDLQEFLRAEVALVPKARKAGWLRRRRGEI
;
A
#
# COMPACT_ATOMS: atom_id res chain seq x y z
N MET A 1 6.36 66.19 59.41
CA MET A 1 7.36 65.18 59.00
C MET A 1 6.61 64.03 58.33
N ALA A 2 6.07 64.31 57.14
CA ALA A 2 5.17 63.43 56.40
C ALA A 2 5.06 63.96 54.96
N TRP A 3 6.07 63.72 54.12
CA TRP A 3 5.99 63.97 52.67
C TRP A 3 6.78 62.97 51.80
N ASP A 4 7.52 62.01 52.36
CA ASP A 4 8.36 61.10 51.58
C ASP A 4 7.67 59.77 51.18
N VAL A 5 6.34 59.75 51.01
CA VAL A 5 5.60 58.53 50.60
C VAL A 5 5.02 58.63 49.19
N PHE A 6 5.15 59.77 48.50
CA PHE A 6 4.67 59.94 47.13
C PHE A 6 5.81 60.34 46.21
N ALA A 7 6.46 59.35 45.57
CA ALA A 7 6.94 59.41 44.18
C ALA A 7 8.03 58.36 43.92
N ALA A 8 7.62 57.12 43.66
CA ALA A 8 8.38 56.24 42.76
C ALA A 8 7.51 55.06 42.30
N GLU A 9 6.29 55.31 41.83
CA GLU A 9 5.77 54.45 40.76
C GLU A 9 6.60 54.77 39.51
N GLN A 10 7.80 54.19 39.45
CA GLN A 10 8.54 54.11 38.19
C GLN A 10 7.67 53.29 37.25
N GLY A 11 6.92 53.96 36.37
CA GLY A 11 6.28 53.30 35.25
C GLY A 11 7.35 52.48 34.55
N GLN A 12 7.19 51.16 34.53
CA GLN A 12 8.09 50.26 33.81
C GLN A 12 8.16 50.74 32.36
N ALA A 13 9.24 51.44 32.00
CA ALA A 13 9.49 51.82 30.64
C ALA A 13 9.58 50.52 29.83
N ILE A 14 8.67 50.34 28.87
CA ILE A 14 8.64 49.14 28.03
C ILE A 14 10.03 49.01 27.41
N ASN A 15 10.74 47.92 27.73
CA ASN A 15 12.05 47.63 27.17
C ASN A 15 11.86 47.19 25.72
N TRP A 16 11.77 48.17 24.83
CA TRP A 16 11.52 48.00 23.40
C TRP A 16 12.49 47.02 22.73
N PRO A 17 13.80 47.03 23.04
CA PRO A 17 14.73 45.99 22.60
C PRO A 17 14.33 44.56 23.01
N THR A 18 13.91 44.35 24.26
CA THR A 18 13.45 43.03 24.75
C THR A 18 12.18 42.59 24.04
N PHE A 19 11.25 43.52 23.78
CA PHE A 19 10.04 43.21 23.02
C PHE A 19 10.34 42.81 21.57
N LEU A 20 11.20 43.56 20.88
CA LEU A 20 11.59 43.26 19.49
C LEU A 20 12.33 41.93 19.36
N THR A 21 13.23 41.62 20.29
CA THR A 21 13.95 40.33 20.31
C THR A 21 13.01 39.17 20.59
N ALA A 22 12.06 39.31 21.51
CA ALA A 22 11.04 38.30 21.77
C ALA A 22 10.12 38.08 20.55
N ALA A 23 9.70 39.15 19.88
CA ALA A 23 8.90 39.06 18.66
C ALA A 23 9.66 38.38 17.51
N ALA A 24 10.94 38.73 17.32
CA ALA A 24 11.79 38.08 16.33
C ALA A 24 11.98 36.58 16.63
N ALA A 25 12.24 36.22 17.90
CA ALA A 25 12.38 34.82 18.31
C ALA A 25 11.10 34.01 18.07
N LEU A 26 9.92 34.59 18.34
CA LEU A 26 8.64 33.94 18.06
C LEU A 26 8.45 33.67 16.56
N ILE A 27 8.75 34.67 15.72
CA ILE A 27 8.68 34.52 14.26
C ILE A 27 9.64 33.42 13.78
N THR A 28 10.88 33.42 14.26
CA THR A 28 11.86 32.38 13.93
C THR A 28 11.37 30.99 14.35
N ALA A 29 10.79 30.85 15.54
CA ALA A 29 10.24 29.59 16.02
C ALA A 29 9.08 29.08 15.14
N VAL A 30 8.18 29.98 14.71
CA VAL A 30 7.09 29.63 13.79
C VAL A 30 7.63 29.18 12.44
N ILE A 31 8.58 29.93 11.86
CA ILE A 31 9.21 29.57 10.58
C ILE A 31 9.92 28.21 10.69
N ALA A 32 10.66 27.97 11.76
CA ALA A 32 11.32 26.69 12.00
C ALA A 32 10.31 25.54 12.13
N GLY A 33 9.20 25.76 12.85
CA GLY A 33 8.12 24.77 12.96
C GLY A 33 7.48 24.43 11.62
N VAL A 34 7.18 25.44 10.79
CA VAL A 34 6.68 25.25 9.42
C VAL A 34 7.71 24.52 8.55
N ALA A 35 8.98 24.88 8.63
CA ALA A 35 10.04 24.22 7.87
C ALA A 35 10.16 22.73 8.23
N VAL A 36 10.13 22.38 9.52
CA VAL A 36 10.14 20.98 9.98
C VAL A 36 8.90 20.23 9.50
N TRP A 37 7.73 20.87 9.50
CA TRP A 37 6.50 20.26 8.99
C TRP A 37 6.56 20.00 7.48
N VAL A 38 7.02 20.99 6.70
CA VAL A 38 7.21 20.85 5.24
C VAL A 38 8.23 19.76 4.92
N GLU A 39 9.35 19.72 5.64
CA GLU A 39 10.40 18.73 5.44
C GLU A 39 9.91 17.32 5.80
N GLY A 40 9.17 17.18 6.90
CA GLY A 40 8.54 15.92 7.28
C GLY A 40 7.55 15.42 6.23
N HIS A 41 6.81 16.33 5.58
CA HIS A 41 5.90 15.97 4.49
C HIS A 41 6.65 15.54 3.22
N ARG A 42 7.74 16.24 2.86
CA ARG A 42 8.61 15.89 1.73
C ARG A 42 9.26 14.52 1.91
N LEU A 43 9.79 14.24 3.10
CA LEU A 43 10.43 12.97 3.42
C LEU A 43 9.46 11.80 3.29
N ARG A 44 8.23 11.94 3.82
CA ARG A 44 7.20 10.90 3.67
C ARG A 44 6.86 10.64 2.20
N ARG A 45 6.78 11.68 1.38
CA ARG A 45 6.52 11.55 -0.05
C ARG A 45 7.66 10.85 -0.78
N GLN A 46 8.92 11.17 -0.46
CA GLN A 46 10.08 10.49 -1.02
C GLN A 46 10.10 9.00 -0.65
N ILE A 47 9.87 8.66 0.63
CA ILE A 47 9.75 7.27 1.08
C ILE A 47 8.62 6.54 0.33
N GLY A 48 7.50 7.21 0.09
CA GLY A 48 6.39 6.69 -0.72
C GLY A 48 6.80 6.32 -2.13
N ILE A 49 7.47 7.24 -2.83
CA ILE A 49 7.96 7.03 -4.20
C ILE A 49 8.96 5.88 -4.25
N ASP A 50 9.91 5.83 -3.30
CA ASP A 50 10.91 4.77 -3.24
C ASP A 50 10.27 3.40 -2.96
N ASN A 51 9.31 3.34 -2.04
CA ASN A 51 8.55 2.12 -1.76
C ASN A 51 7.74 1.66 -2.97
N MET A 52 7.12 2.60 -3.69
CA MET A 52 6.37 2.31 -4.93
C MET A 52 7.29 1.72 -6.00
N TRP A 53 8.44 2.35 -6.26
CA TRP A 53 9.40 1.85 -7.26
C TRP A 53 9.91 0.46 -6.91
N ARG A 54 10.25 0.22 -5.64
CA ARG A 54 10.68 -1.12 -5.18
C ARG A 54 9.60 -2.17 -5.37
N LEU A 55 8.34 -1.83 -5.09
CA LEU A 55 7.22 -2.75 -5.32
C LEU A 55 7.02 -3.03 -6.81
N ILE A 56 7.12 -2.00 -7.67
CA ILE A 56 7.01 -2.17 -9.13
C ILE A 56 8.16 -3.05 -9.65
N GLU A 57 9.40 -2.76 -9.26
CA GLU A 57 10.58 -3.54 -9.62
C GLU A 57 10.45 -5.00 -9.15
N GLN A 58 9.99 -5.22 -7.92
CA GLN A 58 9.73 -6.55 -7.40
C GLN A 58 8.64 -7.26 -8.21
N TRP A 59 7.50 -6.60 -8.44
CA TRP A 59 6.32 -7.17 -9.11
C TRP A 59 6.58 -7.53 -10.58
N GLU A 60 7.30 -6.66 -11.28
CA GLU A 60 7.68 -6.83 -12.69
C GLU A 60 8.97 -7.61 -12.87
N GLY A 61 9.69 -7.88 -11.78
CA GLY A 61 10.91 -8.66 -11.79
C GLY A 61 10.71 -10.09 -12.30
N PRO A 62 11.69 -10.67 -13.02
CA PRO A 62 11.56 -12.00 -13.62
C PRO A 62 11.31 -13.10 -12.59
N ALA A 63 11.86 -12.94 -11.37
CA ALA A 63 11.64 -13.90 -10.28
C ALA A 63 10.19 -13.89 -9.79
N PHE A 64 9.57 -12.71 -9.67
CA PHE A 64 8.20 -12.60 -9.17
C PHE A 64 7.17 -12.92 -10.25
N ARG A 65 7.44 -12.55 -11.51
CA ARG A 65 6.67 -13.05 -12.67
C ARG A 65 6.64 -14.59 -12.71
N GLU A 66 7.74 -15.26 -12.38
CA GLU A 66 7.75 -16.72 -12.28
C GLU A 66 6.89 -17.24 -11.13
N ARG A 67 6.92 -16.58 -9.95
CA ARG A 67 6.03 -16.94 -8.83
C ARG A 67 4.57 -16.78 -9.23
N ARG A 68 4.19 -15.67 -9.85
CA ARG A 68 2.82 -15.45 -10.34
C ARG A 68 2.38 -16.49 -11.36
N CYS A 69 3.25 -16.85 -12.31
CA CYS A 69 3.00 -17.94 -13.26
C CYS A 69 2.74 -19.29 -12.55
N ARG A 70 3.52 -19.62 -11.51
CA ARG A 70 3.34 -20.85 -10.72
C ARG A 70 2.07 -20.81 -9.86
N ALA A 71 1.77 -19.67 -9.26
CA ALA A 71 0.53 -19.43 -8.51
C ALA A 71 -0.69 -19.63 -9.43
N ALA A 72 -0.71 -18.96 -10.58
CA ALA A 72 -1.80 -19.04 -11.55
C ALA A 72 -1.95 -20.45 -12.14
N THR A 73 -0.83 -21.14 -12.45
CA THR A 73 -0.87 -22.54 -12.88
C THR A 73 -1.52 -23.42 -11.82
N SER A 74 -1.12 -23.26 -10.54
CA SER A 74 -1.67 -24.07 -9.45
C SER A 74 -3.15 -23.80 -9.21
N LEU A 75 -3.59 -22.55 -9.36
CA LEU A 75 -4.99 -22.18 -9.20
C LEU A 75 -5.86 -22.72 -10.34
N LEU A 76 -5.37 -22.71 -11.59
CA LEU A 76 -6.05 -23.32 -12.72
C LEU A 76 -6.14 -24.86 -12.62
N GLU A 77 -5.12 -25.51 -12.04
CA GLU A 77 -5.07 -26.97 -11.92
C GLU A 77 -5.86 -27.53 -10.72
N ARG A 78 -5.86 -26.82 -9.59
CA ARG A 78 -6.28 -27.37 -8.29
C ARG A 78 -7.43 -26.63 -7.62
N PHE A 79 -7.71 -25.40 -8.02
CA PHE A 79 -8.80 -24.62 -7.42
C PHE A 79 -10.01 -24.64 -8.35
N PRO A 80 -11.21 -25.01 -7.86
CA PRO A 80 -11.67 -24.89 -6.47
C PRO A 80 -11.87 -26.24 -5.73
N ALA A 81 -10.99 -27.22 -5.90
CA ALA A 81 -11.21 -28.60 -5.44
C ALA A 81 -11.05 -28.86 -3.92
N GLY A 82 -11.23 -27.85 -3.07
CA GLY A 82 -11.31 -28.03 -1.61
C GLY A 82 -10.01 -28.50 -0.92
N THR A 83 -8.84 -28.40 -1.57
CA THR A 83 -7.59 -28.81 -0.93
C THR A 83 -7.22 -27.87 0.21
N HIS A 84 -6.77 -28.45 1.31
CA HIS A 84 -6.40 -27.68 2.49
C HIS A 84 -5.13 -26.84 2.29
N ASP A 85 -4.24 -27.29 1.40
CA ASP A 85 -2.95 -26.67 1.17
C ASP A 85 -3.01 -25.59 0.09
N VAL A 86 -2.78 -24.35 0.51
CA VAL A 86 -2.58 -23.21 -0.38
C VAL A 86 -1.12 -23.22 -0.86
N PRO A 87 -0.85 -23.21 -2.17
CA PRO A 87 0.53 -23.16 -2.67
C PRO A 87 1.28 -21.93 -2.14
N LEU A 88 2.57 -22.10 -1.81
CA LEU A 88 3.44 -21.03 -1.32
C LEU A 88 3.43 -19.82 -2.26
N GLU A 89 3.40 -20.04 -3.57
CA GLU A 89 3.40 -18.96 -4.54
C GLU A 89 2.11 -18.14 -4.55
N VAL A 90 0.98 -18.72 -4.15
CA VAL A 90 -0.28 -17.97 -3.97
C VAL A 90 -0.16 -17.07 -2.74
N MET A 91 0.42 -17.60 -1.65
CA MET A 91 0.68 -16.81 -0.45
C MET A 91 1.66 -15.67 -0.71
N ASP A 92 2.69 -15.88 -1.53
CA ASP A 92 3.61 -14.81 -1.93
C ASP A 92 2.89 -13.64 -2.64
N VAL A 93 1.94 -13.94 -3.54
CA VAL A 93 1.15 -12.90 -4.21
C VAL A 93 0.26 -12.15 -3.22
N LEU A 94 -0.43 -12.89 -2.33
CA LEU A 94 -1.24 -12.29 -1.27
C LEU A 94 -0.41 -11.41 -0.34
N ASN A 95 0.78 -11.85 0.06
CA ASN A 95 1.69 -11.11 0.92
C ASN A 95 2.17 -9.81 0.27
N THR A 96 2.37 -9.79 -1.06
CA THR A 96 2.70 -8.55 -1.78
C THR A 96 1.59 -7.52 -1.69
N PHE A 97 0.33 -7.94 -1.87
CA PHE A 97 -0.79 -7.01 -1.75
C PHE A 97 -1.14 -6.66 -0.29
N GLU A 98 -0.84 -7.54 0.66
CA GLU A 98 -0.91 -7.20 2.09
C GLU A 98 0.09 -6.11 2.44
N LEU A 99 1.33 -6.22 1.96
CA LEU A 99 2.33 -5.18 2.14
C LEU A 99 1.90 -3.86 1.47
N LEU A 100 1.34 -3.93 0.26
CA LEU A 100 0.77 -2.74 -0.39
C LEU A 100 -0.34 -2.12 0.46
N GLY A 101 -1.23 -2.94 1.03
CA GLY A 101 -2.30 -2.51 1.93
C GLY A 101 -1.74 -1.82 3.17
N TYR A 102 -0.73 -2.39 3.81
CA TYR A 102 -0.04 -1.78 4.94
C TYR A 102 0.57 -0.41 4.59
N LEU A 103 1.20 -0.30 3.42
CA LEU A 103 1.86 0.93 2.96
C LEU A 103 0.86 2.06 2.70
N VAL A 104 -0.33 1.72 2.21
CA VAL A 104 -1.39 2.68 1.90
C VAL A 104 -2.22 3.04 3.14
N LEU A 105 -2.67 2.03 3.89
CA LEU A 105 -3.71 2.18 4.91
C LEU A 105 -3.14 2.53 6.29
N ARG A 106 -2.03 1.89 6.68
CA ARG A 106 -1.48 2.02 8.04
C ARG A 106 -0.35 3.03 8.11
N SER A 107 0.73 2.78 7.38
CA SER A 107 1.90 3.66 7.40
C SER A 107 1.65 4.99 6.68
N LYS A 108 0.70 5.01 5.73
CA LYS A 108 0.36 6.16 4.88
C LYS A 108 1.59 6.73 4.17
N THR A 109 2.57 5.88 3.89
CA THR A 109 3.76 6.28 3.13
C THR A 109 3.46 6.30 1.65
N LEU A 110 2.52 5.46 1.18
CA LEU A 110 2.11 5.40 -0.22
C LEU A 110 0.68 5.97 -0.37
N PRO A 111 0.48 7.04 -1.18
CA PRO A 111 -0.86 7.52 -1.50
C PRO A 111 -1.71 6.45 -2.21
N LEU A 112 -3.02 6.42 -1.91
CA LEU A 112 -3.96 5.49 -2.56
C LEU A 112 -3.99 5.69 -4.08
N GLU A 113 -3.90 6.93 -4.56
CA GLU A 113 -3.88 7.24 -5.99
C GLU A 113 -2.69 6.60 -6.70
N ASP A 114 -1.50 6.70 -6.12
CA ASP A 114 -0.28 6.09 -6.67
C ASP A 114 -0.39 4.56 -6.70
N ALA A 115 -0.94 3.96 -5.62
CA ALA A 115 -1.22 2.54 -5.57
C ALA A 115 -2.26 2.11 -6.62
N TRP A 116 -3.31 2.91 -6.83
CA TRP A 116 -4.35 2.63 -7.81
C TRP A 116 -3.79 2.66 -9.23
N ILE A 117 -3.05 3.71 -9.62
CA ILE A 117 -2.47 3.84 -10.97
C ILE A 117 -1.60 2.63 -11.34
N ASN A 118 -0.84 2.10 -10.38
CA ASN A 118 0.16 1.07 -10.66
C ASN A 118 -0.31 -0.36 -10.39
N PHE A 119 -1.24 -0.55 -9.45
CA PHE A 119 -1.58 -1.89 -8.95
C PHE A 119 -3.08 -2.20 -8.94
N SER A 120 -3.99 -1.28 -9.30
CA SER A 120 -5.44 -1.54 -9.22
C SER A 120 -5.86 -2.80 -9.98
N ALA A 121 -5.50 -2.89 -11.27
CA ALA A 121 -5.85 -4.01 -12.13
C ALA A 121 -5.40 -5.37 -11.55
N PRO A 122 -4.10 -5.62 -11.28
CA PRO A 122 -3.68 -6.90 -10.73
C PRO A 122 -4.18 -7.13 -9.30
N ALA A 123 -4.26 -6.10 -8.45
CA ALA A 123 -4.71 -6.25 -7.07
C ALA A 123 -6.18 -6.68 -7.00
N ILE A 124 -7.05 -6.10 -7.83
CA ILE A 124 -8.47 -6.45 -7.87
C ILE A 124 -8.66 -7.85 -8.44
N GLN A 125 -7.97 -8.20 -9.53
CA GLN A 125 -8.07 -9.52 -10.15
C GLN A 125 -7.60 -10.63 -9.19
N TRP A 126 -6.42 -10.47 -8.59
CA TRP A 126 -5.91 -11.43 -7.60
C TRP A 126 -6.81 -11.51 -6.35
N TRP A 127 -7.44 -10.40 -5.95
CA TRP A 127 -8.38 -10.41 -4.82
C TRP A 127 -9.56 -11.31 -5.13
N HIS A 128 -10.19 -11.16 -6.29
CA HIS A 128 -11.34 -11.98 -6.67
C HIS A 128 -10.98 -13.46 -6.84
N VAL A 129 -9.81 -13.78 -7.40
CA VAL A 129 -9.33 -15.16 -7.49
C VAL A 129 -9.11 -15.78 -6.12
N CYS A 130 -8.44 -15.05 -5.22
CA CYS A 130 -8.02 -15.59 -3.93
C CYS A 130 -9.01 -15.33 -2.78
N ARG A 131 -10.10 -14.60 -3.00
CA ARG A 131 -11.09 -14.29 -1.96
C ARG A 131 -11.59 -15.52 -1.20
N PRO A 132 -11.92 -16.66 -1.83
CA PRO A 132 -12.31 -17.86 -1.09
C PRO A 132 -11.21 -18.39 -0.16
N ILE A 133 -9.94 -18.26 -0.57
CA ILE A 133 -8.78 -18.65 0.23
C ILE A 133 -8.64 -17.73 1.44
N VAL A 134 -8.70 -16.42 1.22
CA VAL A 134 -8.59 -15.41 2.28
C VAL A 134 -9.71 -15.58 3.30
N LEU A 135 -10.96 -15.74 2.84
CA LEU A 135 -12.11 -15.93 3.74
C LEU A 135 -11.94 -17.17 4.63
N ARG A 136 -11.41 -18.27 4.08
CA ARG A 136 -11.12 -19.48 4.85
C ARG A 136 -10.01 -19.27 5.88
N PHE A 137 -8.94 -18.56 5.56
CA PHE A 137 -7.94 -18.19 6.58
C PHE A 137 -8.56 -17.34 7.69
N GLN A 138 -9.46 -16.43 7.31
CA GLN A 138 -10.20 -15.57 8.22
C GLN A 138 -11.28 -16.28 9.04
N GLU A 139 -11.61 -17.54 8.78
CA GLU A 139 -12.44 -18.35 9.68
C GLU A 139 -11.71 -18.62 11.00
N GLY A 140 -10.38 -18.83 10.93
CA GLY A 140 -9.53 -19.01 12.11
C GLY A 140 -9.04 -17.69 12.72
N ASP A 141 -8.61 -16.74 11.88
CA ASP A 141 -8.08 -15.45 12.32
C ASP A 141 -8.45 -14.32 11.36
N LYS A 142 -9.33 -13.42 11.83
CA LYS A 142 -9.85 -12.28 11.05
C LYS A 142 -8.77 -11.27 10.62
N THR A 143 -7.59 -11.30 11.23
CA THR A 143 -6.50 -10.37 10.92
C THR A 143 -5.65 -10.82 9.72
N ILE A 144 -5.78 -12.07 9.29
CA ILE A 144 -5.05 -12.58 8.13
C ILE A 144 -5.54 -11.88 6.86
N TYR A 145 -4.61 -11.22 6.16
CA TYR A 145 -4.88 -10.45 4.95
C TYR A 145 -5.92 -9.32 5.12
N GLU A 146 -6.00 -8.74 6.32
CA GLU A 146 -6.93 -7.63 6.62
C GLU A 146 -6.63 -6.42 5.74
N ASP A 147 -5.35 -6.05 5.62
CA ASP A 147 -4.97 -4.83 4.92
C ASP A 147 -5.20 -4.96 3.41
N TYR A 148 -4.98 -6.15 2.83
CA TYR A 148 -5.31 -6.41 1.43
C TYR A 148 -6.82 -6.40 1.20
N THR A 149 -7.61 -7.03 2.08
CA THR A 149 -9.08 -7.02 1.99
C THR A 149 -9.62 -5.58 1.93
N ARG A 150 -9.11 -4.72 2.81
CA ARG A 150 -9.49 -3.30 2.88
C ARG A 150 -8.95 -2.50 1.69
N LEU A 151 -7.73 -2.80 1.23
CA LEU A 151 -7.15 -2.16 0.06
C LEU A 151 -7.95 -2.47 -1.20
N ALA A 152 -8.32 -3.74 -1.43
CA ALA A 152 -9.10 -4.14 -2.59
C ALA A 152 -10.43 -3.39 -2.66
N GLY A 153 -11.13 -3.23 -1.52
CA GLY A 153 -12.33 -2.40 -1.43
C GLY A 153 -12.07 -0.95 -1.85
N LYS A 154 -11.02 -0.32 -1.32
CA LYS A 154 -10.67 1.07 -1.68
C LYS A 154 -10.25 1.24 -3.14
N LEU A 155 -9.58 0.25 -3.73
CA LEU A 155 -9.20 0.29 -5.14
C LEU A 155 -10.43 0.19 -6.04
N ILE A 156 -11.42 -0.64 -5.68
CA ILE A 156 -12.71 -0.73 -6.38
C ILE A 156 -13.50 0.59 -6.23
N GLU A 157 -13.56 1.15 -5.02
CA GLU A 157 -14.20 2.47 -4.78
C GLU A 157 -13.58 3.57 -5.64
N GLU A 158 -12.25 3.59 -5.74
CA GLU A 158 -11.51 4.54 -6.57
C GLU A 158 -11.77 4.33 -8.07
N GLU A 159 -11.87 3.07 -8.52
CA GLU A 159 -12.23 2.72 -9.90
C GLU A 159 -13.65 3.19 -10.26
N VAL A 160 -14.63 2.92 -9.38
CA VAL A 160 -16.01 3.41 -9.50
C VAL A 160 -16.03 4.93 -9.61
N ARG A 161 -15.29 5.61 -8.72
CA ARG A 161 -15.24 7.07 -8.67
C ARG A 161 -14.71 7.68 -9.97
N ARG A 162 -13.75 7.04 -10.63
CA ARG A 162 -13.11 7.57 -11.85
C ARG A 162 -13.82 7.19 -13.14
N THR A 163 -14.35 5.97 -13.21
CA THR A 163 -15.02 5.47 -14.41
C THR A 163 -16.51 5.82 -14.45
N GLY A 164 -17.10 6.11 -13.28
CA GLY A 164 -18.55 6.28 -13.12
C GLY A 164 -19.33 4.97 -13.25
N LEU A 165 -18.66 3.82 -13.35
CA LEU A 165 -19.26 2.50 -13.41
C LEU A 165 -19.73 2.05 -12.02
N ASP A 166 -20.73 1.18 -11.96
CA ASP A 166 -21.17 0.61 -10.69
C ASP A 166 -20.21 -0.50 -10.20
N ALA A 167 -20.14 -0.71 -8.89
CA ALA A 167 -19.20 -1.67 -8.29
C ALA A 167 -19.46 -3.13 -8.73
N GLU A 168 -20.71 -3.48 -9.07
CA GLU A 168 -21.05 -4.84 -9.52
C GLU A 168 -20.59 -5.07 -10.97
N SER A 169 -20.60 -4.05 -11.81
CA SER A 169 -20.09 -4.09 -13.18
C SER A 169 -18.57 -4.23 -13.25
N LEU A 170 -17.86 -3.80 -12.20
CA LEU A 170 -16.41 -3.97 -12.06
C LEU A 170 -16.00 -5.35 -11.53
N LYS A 171 -16.96 -6.13 -11.02
CA LYS A 171 -16.69 -7.47 -10.53
C LYS A 171 -16.36 -8.39 -11.71
N PRO A 172 -15.14 -8.95 -11.80
CA PRO A 172 -14.77 -9.78 -12.92
C PRO A 172 -15.65 -11.04 -12.99
N SER A 173 -16.06 -11.42 -14.20
CA SER A 173 -16.76 -12.68 -14.41
C SER A 173 -15.82 -13.87 -14.18
N ALA A 174 -16.37 -15.07 -13.98
CA ALA A 174 -15.55 -16.27 -13.87
C ALA A 174 -14.67 -16.51 -15.12
N HIS A 175 -15.17 -16.12 -16.29
CA HIS A 175 -14.41 -16.15 -17.54
C HIS A 175 -13.22 -15.18 -17.51
N ASP A 176 -13.44 -13.94 -17.05
CA ASP A 176 -12.38 -12.93 -16.96
C ASP A 176 -11.27 -13.34 -15.98
N LEU A 177 -11.65 -13.95 -14.85
CA LEU A 177 -10.69 -14.49 -13.89
C LEU A 177 -9.87 -15.65 -14.48
N GLN A 178 -10.48 -16.51 -15.31
CA GLN A 178 -9.75 -17.57 -16.00
C GLN A 178 -8.78 -17.02 -17.04
N GLU A 179 -9.22 -16.04 -17.85
CA GLU A 179 -8.36 -15.38 -18.84
C GLU A 179 -7.21 -14.64 -18.16
N PHE A 180 -7.46 -13.96 -17.05
CA PHE A 180 -6.44 -13.37 -16.22
C PHE A 180 -5.39 -14.39 -15.76
N LEU A 181 -5.81 -15.53 -15.21
CA LEU A 181 -4.88 -16.58 -14.78
C LEU A 181 -4.10 -17.17 -15.96
N ARG A 182 -4.72 -17.31 -17.14
CA ARG A 182 -4.01 -17.74 -18.36
C ARG A 182 -2.96 -16.71 -18.79
N ALA A 183 -3.25 -15.42 -18.69
CA ALA A 183 -2.30 -14.35 -18.96
C ALA A 183 -1.12 -14.38 -17.97
N GLU A 184 -1.37 -14.57 -16.68
CA GLU A 184 -0.34 -14.74 -15.65
C GLU A 184 0.54 -15.97 -15.92
N VAL A 185 -0.04 -17.07 -16.40
CA VAL A 185 0.70 -18.24 -16.85
C VAL A 185 1.60 -17.93 -18.06
N ALA A 186 1.16 -17.03 -18.95
CA ALA A 186 1.89 -16.66 -20.15
C ALA A 186 3.05 -15.67 -19.90
N LEU A 187 3.22 -15.15 -18.68
CA LEU A 187 4.32 -14.24 -18.32
C LEU A 187 5.72 -14.87 -18.49
N VAL A 188 5.81 -16.20 -18.53
CA VAL A 188 7.08 -16.92 -18.64
C VAL A 188 7.10 -17.79 -19.91
N PRO A 189 8.19 -17.75 -20.70
CA PRO A 189 8.28 -18.54 -21.93
C PRO A 189 8.07 -20.05 -21.70
N LYS A 190 7.39 -20.70 -22.66
CA LYS A 190 7.02 -22.14 -22.60
C LYS A 190 8.21 -23.07 -22.31
N ALA A 191 9.41 -22.76 -22.84
CA ALA A 191 10.61 -23.56 -22.62
C ALA A 191 11.04 -23.60 -21.13
N ARG A 192 10.98 -22.44 -20.46
CA ARG A 192 11.28 -22.32 -19.03
C ARG A 192 10.19 -23.00 -18.20
N LYS A 193 8.93 -22.96 -18.66
CA LYS A 193 7.79 -23.67 -18.08
C LYS A 193 7.95 -25.19 -18.06
N ALA A 194 8.35 -25.77 -19.18
CA ALA A 194 8.57 -27.21 -19.28
C ALA A 194 9.63 -27.70 -18.27
N GLY A 195 10.70 -26.92 -18.08
CA GLY A 195 11.78 -27.27 -17.14
C GLY A 195 11.33 -27.44 -15.69
N TRP A 196 10.48 -26.53 -15.17
CA TRP A 196 10.01 -26.65 -13.79
C TRP A 196 8.94 -27.74 -13.61
N LEU A 197 8.07 -27.96 -14.61
CA LEU A 197 7.03 -28.97 -14.50
C LEU A 197 7.65 -30.37 -14.43
N ARG A 198 8.73 -30.60 -15.19
CA ARG A 198 9.52 -31.83 -15.12
C ARG A 198 10.14 -32.03 -13.74
N ARG A 199 10.77 -30.99 -13.16
CA ARG A 199 11.31 -31.05 -11.79
C ARG A 199 10.24 -31.37 -10.75
N ARG A 200 9.05 -30.76 -10.86
CA ARG A 200 7.93 -31.02 -9.93
C ARG A 200 7.39 -32.45 -10.03
N ARG A 201 7.50 -33.08 -11.21
CA ARG A 201 7.11 -34.48 -11.44
C ARG A 201 8.22 -35.50 -11.17
N GLY A 202 9.41 -35.07 -10.73
CA GLY A 202 10.55 -35.96 -10.48
C GLY A 202 11.17 -36.56 -11.75
N GLU A 203 11.03 -35.90 -12.90
CA GLU A 203 11.51 -36.39 -14.21
C GLU A 203 12.97 -35.95 -14.51
N ILE A 204 13.67 -35.35 -13.54
CA ILE A 204 15.08 -34.91 -13.63
C ILE A 204 15.74 -35.09 -12.27
#